data_AF-A0A426XAJ1-F1
#
_entry.id   AF-A0A426XAJ1-F1
#
_cell.length_a   1.000
_cell.length_b   1.000
_cell.length_c   1.000
_cell.angle_alpha   90.00
_cell.angle_beta   90.00
_cell.angle_gamma   90.00
#
_symmetry.space_group_name_H-M   'P 1'
#
loop_
_entity.id
_entity.type
_entity.pdbx_description
1 polymer ?
#
loop_
_entity_poly.entity_id
_entity_poly.type
_entity_poly.pdbx_seq_one_letter_code
_entity_poly.pdbx_strand_id
1 'polypeptide(L)'
;MSCFKCPHCGEKSYIFGDGGVQRTAKELDMEFLGEIPLELDIRSSSDEGNPIVLAAPNSGVAKAYTDMAERLTKRLKELAEERRLGPQIML
;
A
#
# COMPACT_ATOMS: atom_id res chain seq x y z
N MET A 1 -2.55 11.19 -2.99
CA MET A 1 -1.38 10.39 -3.42
C MET A 1 -0.30 10.53 -2.36
N SER A 2 0.73 9.69 -2.38
CA SER A 2 1.90 9.85 -1.49
C SER A 2 2.81 11.00 -1.96
N CYS A 3 4.04 11.03 -1.44
CA CYS A 3 5.09 11.94 -1.86
C CYS A 3 5.79 11.52 -3.17
N PHE A 4 6.37 12.48 -3.87
CA PHE A 4 7.42 12.29 -4.87
C PHE A 4 8.78 12.41 -4.20
N LYS A 5 9.69 11.48 -4.47
CA LYS A 5 11.07 11.55 -3.98
C LYS A 5 11.99 12.03 -5.09
N CYS A 6 12.62 13.18 -4.86
CA CYS A 6 13.55 13.75 -5.84
C CYS A 6 14.75 12.80 -6.06
N PRO A 7 15.04 12.38 -7.31
CA PRO A 7 16.18 11.51 -7.59
C PRO A 7 17.54 12.21 -7.41
N HIS A 8 17.55 13.55 -7.36
CA HIS A 8 18.79 14.33 -7.24
C HIS A 8 19.19 14.63 -5.80
N CYS A 9 18.23 14.91 -4.91
CA CYS A 9 18.51 15.27 -3.51
C CYS A 9 17.86 14.34 -2.48
N GLY A 10 16.99 13.42 -2.89
CA GLY A 10 16.28 12.49 -2.00
C GLY A 10 15.12 13.12 -1.22
N GLU A 11 14.87 14.41 -1.38
CA GLU A 11 13.82 15.13 -0.66
C GLU A 11 12.41 14.70 -1.11
N LYS A 12 11.49 14.65 -0.15
CA LYS A 12 10.10 14.29 -0.36
C LYS A 12 9.28 15.55 -0.65
N SER A 13 8.54 15.53 -1.74
CA SER A 13 7.64 16.61 -2.17
C SER A 13 6.22 16.10 -2.34
N TYR A 14 5.25 16.77 -1.75
CA TYR A 14 3.83 16.40 -1.82
C TYR A 14 3.12 17.16 -2.96
N ILE A 15 3.53 16.88 -4.19
CA ILE A 15 3.07 17.60 -5.41
C ILE A 15 1.55 17.49 -5.67
N PHE A 16 0.87 16.54 -5.04
CA PHE A 16 -0.58 16.35 -5.11
C PHE A 16 -1.27 16.56 -3.75
N GLY A 17 -0.64 17.32 -2.85
CA GLY A 17 -1.10 17.50 -1.47
C GLY A 17 -0.78 16.32 -0.57
N ASP A 18 -0.97 16.51 0.74
CA ASP A 18 -0.61 15.56 1.79
C ASP A 18 -1.82 15.06 2.59
N GLY A 19 -1.81 13.76 2.91
CA GLY A 19 -2.77 13.10 3.80
C GLY A 19 -4.24 13.06 3.33
N GLY A 20 -4.55 13.53 2.11
CA GLY A 20 -5.93 13.60 1.61
C GLY A 20 -6.62 12.24 1.59
N VAL A 21 -5.93 11.21 1.10
CA VAL A 21 -6.46 9.85 1.02
C VAL A 21 -6.68 9.25 2.40
N GLN A 22 -5.76 9.47 3.35
CA GLN A 22 -5.91 8.98 4.71
C GLN A 22 -7.09 9.65 5.43
N ARG A 23 -7.31 10.95 5.21
CA ARG A 23 -8.50 11.66 5.73
C ARG A 23 -9.79 11.10 5.15
N THR A 24 -9.87 10.92 3.84
CA THR A 24 -11.05 10.35 3.19
C THR A 24 -11.32 8.90 3.64
N ALA A 25 -10.28 8.07 3.79
CA ALA A 25 -10.44 6.72 4.33
C ALA A 25 -11.07 6.75 5.73
N LYS A 26 -10.61 7.66 6.60
CA LYS A 26 -11.20 7.86 7.93
C LYS A 26 -12.65 8.35 7.87
N GLU A 27 -12.97 9.29 6.97
CA GLU A 27 -14.33 9.81 6.80
C GLU A 27 -15.32 8.74 6.32
N LEU A 28 -14.84 7.77 5.55
CA LEU A 28 -15.62 6.65 5.01
C LEU A 28 -15.61 5.40 5.91
N ASP A 29 -15.00 5.47 7.09
CA ASP A 29 -14.78 4.32 7.99
C ASP A 29 -14.08 3.14 7.27
N MET A 30 -13.14 3.47 6.38
CA MET A 30 -12.34 2.52 5.63
C MET A 30 -10.94 2.37 6.22
N GLU A 31 -10.42 1.15 6.17
CA GLU A 31 -9.04 0.88 6.57
C GLU A 31 -8.06 1.52 5.58
N PHE A 32 -7.08 2.26 6.12
CA PHE A 32 -6.00 2.83 5.34
C PHE A 32 -4.81 1.86 5.27
N LEU A 33 -4.56 1.31 4.07
CA LEU A 33 -3.52 0.30 3.89
C LEU A 33 -2.10 0.88 3.88
N GLY A 34 -1.91 2.11 3.40
CA GLY A 34 -0.62 2.78 3.35
C GLY A 34 -0.45 3.66 2.13
N GLU A 35 0.79 4.06 1.88
CA GLU A 35 1.18 4.91 0.76
C GLU A 35 2.44 4.40 0.07
N ILE A 36 2.54 4.67 -1.23
CA ILE A 36 3.69 4.31 -2.05
C ILE A 36 4.24 5.59 -2.68
N PRO A 37 5.52 5.94 -2.41
CA PRO A 37 6.12 7.14 -2.99
C PRO A 37 6.25 7.01 -4.52
N LEU A 38 6.19 8.14 -5.21
CA LEU A 38 6.56 8.22 -6.61
C LEU A 38 8.09 8.27 -6.70
N GLU A 39 8.69 7.13 -7.09
CA GLU A 39 10.13 6.99 -7.36
C GLU A 39 10.33 6.46 -8.79
N LEU A 40 11.38 6.95 -9.47
CA LEU A 40 11.66 6.59 -10.86
C LEU A 40 11.88 5.08 -11.03
N ASP A 41 12.59 4.47 -10.07
CA ASP A 41 12.96 3.07 -10.09
C ASP A 41 11.75 2.13 -10.13
N ILE A 42 10.61 2.54 -9.56
CA ILE A 42 9.36 1.78 -9.63
C ILE A 42 8.92 1.62 -11.07
N ARG A 43 8.92 2.72 -11.83
CA ARG A 43 8.51 2.75 -13.21
C ARG A 43 9.52 2.00 -14.08
N SER A 44 10.80 2.37 -14.00
CA SER A 44 11.82 1.76 -14.88
C SER A 44 11.95 0.26 -14.67
N SER A 45 11.97 -0.21 -13.43
CA SER A 45 12.09 -1.65 -13.17
C SER A 45 10.84 -2.41 -13.63
N SER A 46 9.65 -1.81 -13.51
CA SER A 46 8.41 -2.39 -14.03
C SER A 46 8.37 -2.43 -15.55
N ASP A 47 8.83 -1.36 -16.23
CA ASP A 47 8.93 -1.30 -17.69
C ASP A 47 9.90 -2.37 -18.25
N GLU A 48 10.94 -2.71 -17.48
CA GLU A 48 11.89 -3.78 -17.77
C GLU A 48 11.37 -5.20 -17.45
N GLY A 49 10.15 -5.31 -16.89
CA GLY A 49 9.57 -6.59 -16.47
C GLY A 49 10.18 -7.15 -15.18
N ASN A 50 10.90 -6.34 -14.41
CA ASN A 50 11.49 -6.71 -13.12
C ASN A 50 10.97 -5.76 -12.01
N PRO A 51 9.76 -6.00 -11.45
CA PRO A 51 9.14 -5.11 -10.48
C PRO A 51 10.02 -4.78 -9.28
N ILE A 52 9.83 -3.60 -8.69
CA ILE A 52 10.73 -3.05 -7.65
C ILE A 52 10.92 -3.97 -6.43
N VAL A 53 9.89 -4.76 -6.09
CA VAL A 53 9.94 -5.75 -5.00
C VAL A 53 10.92 -6.90 -5.28
N LEU A 54 11.19 -7.20 -6.56
CA LEU A 54 12.20 -8.18 -6.99
C LEU A 54 13.54 -7.52 -7.29
N ALA A 55 13.52 -6.37 -7.98
CA ALA A 55 14.73 -5.66 -8.38
C ALA A 55 15.51 -5.09 -7.18
N ALA A 56 14.81 -4.62 -6.15
CA ALA A 56 15.40 -4.01 -4.96
C ALA A 56 14.62 -4.42 -3.69
N PRO A 57 14.69 -5.69 -3.25
CA PRO A 57 13.85 -6.23 -2.17
C PRO A 57 14.05 -5.54 -0.81
N ASN A 58 15.24 -4.97 -0.59
CA ASN A 58 15.58 -4.25 0.65
C ASN A 58 15.30 -2.73 0.57
N SER A 59 14.75 -2.24 -0.54
CA SER A 59 14.42 -0.82 -0.69
C SER A 59 13.23 -0.42 0.20
N GLY A 60 13.17 0.85 0.57
CA GLY A 60 12.02 1.40 1.32
C GLY A 60 10.70 1.24 0.55
N VAL A 61 10.75 1.29 -0.78
CA VAL A 61 9.57 1.10 -1.64
C VAL A 61 9.12 -0.35 -1.64
N ALA A 62 10.04 -1.31 -1.81
CA ALA A 62 9.69 -2.73 -1.74
C ALA A 62 9.04 -3.07 -0.40
N LYS A 63 9.59 -2.52 0.70
CA LYS A 63 8.98 -2.65 2.02
C LYS A 63 7.58 -2.05 2.09
N ALA A 64 7.34 -0.87 1.52
CA ALA A 64 6.00 -0.26 1.51
C ALA A 64 4.95 -1.14 0.80
N TYR A 65 5.30 -1.75 -0.34
CA TYR A 65 4.43 -2.71 -1.02
C TYR A 65 4.17 -3.95 -0.16
N THR A 66 5.20 -4.52 0.45
CA THR A 66 5.08 -5.71 1.31
C THR A 66 4.22 -5.43 2.53
N ASP A 67 4.47 -4.33 3.24
CA ASP A 67 3.69 -3.91 4.42
C ASP A 67 2.20 -3.74 4.07
N MET A 68 1.88 -3.15 2.91
CA MET A 68 0.50 -3.03 2.42
C MET A 68 -0.13 -4.40 2.10
N ALA A 69 0.61 -5.29 1.45
CA ALA A 69 0.14 -6.63 1.10
C ALA A 69 -0.12 -7.49 2.35
N GLU A 70 0.73 -7.36 3.38
CA GLU A 70 0.55 -8.03 4.66
C GLU A 70 -0.71 -7.56 5.39
N ARG A 71 -0.95 -6.24 5.45
CA ARG A 71 -2.17 -5.68 6.04
C ARG A 71 -3.42 -6.15 5.31
N LEU A 72 -3.43 -6.07 3.98
CA LEU A 72 -4.54 -6.55 3.16
C LEU A 72 -4.81 -8.04 3.42
N THR A 73 -3.76 -8.87 3.39
CA THR A 73 -3.88 -10.31 3.62
C THR A 73 -4.43 -10.63 5.01
N LYS A 74 -3.96 -9.90 6.03
CA LYS A 74 -4.47 -10.02 7.39
C LYS A 74 -5.96 -9.69 7.45
N ARG A 75 -6.39 -8.56 6.87
CA ARG A 75 -7.80 -8.15 6.87
C ARG A 75 -8.69 -9.15 6.14
N LEU A 76 -8.24 -9.68 5.00
CA LEU A 76 -8.97 -10.72 4.27
C LEU A 76 -9.16 -12.00 5.09
N LYS A 77 -8.15 -12.40 5.88
CA LYS A 77 -8.25 -13.56 6.78
C LYS A 77 -9.28 -13.31 7.89
N GLU A 78 -9.24 -12.15 8.53
CA GLU A 78 -10.21 -11.77 9.56
C GLU A 78 -11.65 -11.82 9.02
N LEU A 79 -11.89 -11.20 7.85
CA LEU A 79 -13.19 -11.24 7.18
C LEU A 79 -13.64 -12.66 6.81
N ALA A 80 -12.70 -13.53 6.44
CA ALA A 80 -13.02 -14.92 6.13
C ALA A 80 -13.44 -15.71 7.38
N GLU A 81 -12.78 -15.50 8.53
CA GLU A 81 -13.16 -16.13 9.79
C GLU A 81 -14.50 -15.58 10.33
N GLU A 82 -14.74 -14.26 10.24
CA GLU A 82 -16.03 -13.64 10.59
C GLU A 82 -17.19 -14.26 9.79
N ARG A 83 -16.99 -14.50 8.49
CA ARG A 83 -18.01 -15.15 7.64
C ARG A 83 -18.27 -16.62 8.02
N ARG A 84 -17.26 -17.34 8.51
CA ARG A 84 -17.44 -18.74 8.98
C ARG A 84 -18.24 -18.82 10.28
N LEU A 85 -18.18 -17.77 11.10
CA LEU A 85 -18.92 -17.64 12.36
C LEU A 85 -20.33 -17.09 12.18
N GLY A 86 -20.81 -16.92 10.94
CA GLY A 86 -22.19 -16.53 10.64
C GLY A 86 -23.23 -17.46 11.28
N PRO A 87 -24.49 -17.01 11.44
CA PRO A 87 -25.49 -17.73 12.23
C PRO A 87 -25.68 -19.16 11.70
N GLN A 88 -25.46 -20.15 12.57
CA GLN A 88 -25.87 -21.52 12.27
C GLN A 88 -27.40 -21.55 12.26
N ILE A 89 -27.99 -21.65 11.06
CA ILE A 89 -29.39 -21.99 10.94
C ILE A 89 -29.50 -23.46 11.36
N MET A 90 -29.84 -23.68 12.62
CA MET A 90 -30.23 -25.00 13.11
C MET A 90 -31.59 -25.33 12.50
N LEU A 91 -31.62 -26.31 11.59
CA LEU A 91 -32.83 -26.93 11.08
C LEU A 91 -33.38 -27.94 12.10
#